data_AF-L7LBX5-F1
#
_entry.id   AF-L7LBX5-F1
#
_cell.length_a   1.000
_cell.length_b   1.000
_cell.length_c   1.000
_cell.angle_alpha   90.00
_cell.angle_beta   90.00
_cell.angle_gamma   90.00
#
_symmetry.space_group_name_H-M   'P 1'
#
loop_
_entity.id
_entity.type
_entity.pdbx_description
1 polymer ?
#
loop_
_entity_poly.entity_id
_entity_poly.type
_entity_poly.pdbx_seq_one_letter_code
_entity_poly.pdbx_strand_id
1 'polypeptide(L)'
;MDLDPVVAALIAVAIALVGMLTGYLLGGRTAPRFPAGSPHAGVPQRPGAPEAFTPDPAPPGPSPAGGVLASQIAVTEPVPVSAPSGTGPLGAGPLGAGPAPVPDGKMVHALIGAYDTSTEASVRGYIADQLGGVGIRAVEPEPGTPFVPDSQRCVATEHLADAPAGTIIRTERPGWRGPNGPVRMPDVTVVAAPDRS
;
A
#
# COMPACT_ATOMS: atom_id res chain seq x y z
N MET A 1 -6.21 24.29 30.65
CA MET A 1 -6.45 24.09 29.22
C MET A 1 -7.59 23.10 29.12
N ASP A 2 -8.82 23.59 29.02
CA ASP A 2 -9.97 22.73 28.77
C ASP A 2 -9.87 22.21 27.34
N LEU A 3 -9.69 20.89 27.20
CA LEU A 3 -9.82 20.25 25.91
C LEU A 3 -11.28 20.34 25.49
N ASP A 4 -11.51 20.81 24.27
CA ASP A 4 -12.84 20.82 23.67
C ASP A 4 -13.44 19.38 23.75
N PRO A 5 -14.69 19.23 24.21
CA PRO A 5 -15.31 17.93 24.41
C PRO A 5 -15.35 17.09 23.12
N VAL A 6 -15.38 17.73 21.94
CA VAL A 6 -15.31 17.05 20.64
C VAL A 6 -13.93 16.47 20.40
N VAL A 7 -12.86 17.20 20.75
CA VAL A 7 -11.47 16.72 20.64
C VAL A 7 -11.24 15.56 21.60
N ALA A 8 -11.76 15.65 22.83
CA ALA A 8 -11.68 14.55 23.80
C ALA A 8 -12.41 13.29 23.29
N ALA A 9 -13.59 13.44 22.67
CA ALA A 9 -14.33 12.33 22.09
C ALA A 9 -13.58 11.67 20.91
N LEU A 10 -12.97 12.47 20.03
CA LEU A 10 -12.19 11.95 18.90
C LEU A 10 -10.95 11.17 19.37
N ILE A 11 -10.25 11.66 20.39
CA ILE A 11 -9.11 10.95 20.98
C ILE A 11 -9.55 9.62 21.58
N ALA A 12 -10.68 9.60 22.31
CA ALA A 12 -11.21 8.37 22.90
C ALA A 12 -11.59 7.32 21.84
N VAL A 13 -12.21 7.75 20.74
CA VAL A 13 -12.55 6.87 19.62
C VAL A 13 -11.30 6.32 18.93
N ALA A 14 -10.28 7.16 18.70
CA ALA A 14 -9.01 6.71 18.12
C ALA A 14 -8.32 5.66 18.99
N ILE A 15 -8.27 5.87 20.32
CA ILE A 15 -7.69 4.89 21.26
C ILE A 15 -8.47 3.58 21.24
N ALA A 16 -9.80 3.64 21.23
CA ALA A 16 -10.65 2.44 21.20
C ALA A 16 -10.45 1.63 19.89
N LEU A 17 -10.33 2.31 18.75
CA LEU A 17 -10.07 1.66 17.46
C LEU A 17 -8.69 1.01 17.42
N VAL A 18 -7.65 1.69 17.91
CA VAL A 18 -6.29 1.12 18.00
C VAL A 18 -6.27 -0.09 18.94
N GLY A 19 -6.95 -0.02 20.09
CA GLY A 19 -7.05 -1.13 21.02
C GLY A 19 -7.79 -2.34 20.43
N MET A 20 -8.90 -2.10 19.73
CA MET A 20 -9.66 -3.16 19.06
C MET A 20 -8.87 -3.80 17.92
N LEU A 21 -8.17 -3.01 17.11
CA LEU A 21 -7.34 -3.49 16.02
C LEU A 21 -6.15 -4.32 16.55
N THR A 22 -5.49 -3.84 17.61
CA THR A 22 -4.39 -4.56 18.27
C THR A 22 -4.88 -5.87 18.88
N GLY A 23 -6.04 -5.85 19.55
CA GLY A 23 -6.67 -7.05 20.11
C GLY A 23 -7.08 -8.06 19.03
N TYR A 24 -7.56 -7.59 17.88
CA TYR A 24 -7.92 -8.44 16.75
C TYR A 24 -6.68 -9.09 16.10
N LEU A 25 -5.59 -8.33 15.93
CA LEU A 25 -4.34 -8.83 15.35
C LEU A 25 -3.60 -9.81 16.28
N LEU A 26 -3.64 -9.61 17.60
CA LEU A 26 -3.04 -10.53 18.56
C LEU A 26 -3.95 -11.72 18.92
N GLY A 27 -5.27 -11.53 18.90
CA GLY A 27 -6.25 -12.54 19.33
C GLY A 27 -6.57 -13.63 18.30
N GLY A 28 -6.22 -13.43 17.02
CA GLY A 28 -6.57 -14.35 15.93
C GLY A 28 -5.77 -15.67 15.84
N ARG A 29 -4.91 -16.00 16.82
CA ARG A 29 -4.02 -17.18 16.76
C ARG A 29 -4.12 -18.15 17.96
N THR A 30 -5.28 -18.29 18.59
CA THR A 30 -5.50 -19.46 19.48
C THR A 30 -6.07 -20.63 18.68
N ALA A 31 -5.19 -21.37 18.00
CA ALA A 31 -5.52 -22.72 17.55
C ALA A 31 -5.70 -23.64 18.77
N PRO A 32 -6.67 -24.58 18.78
CA PRO A 32 -6.82 -25.54 19.86
C PRO A 32 -5.58 -26.44 19.90
N ARG A 33 -4.89 -26.39 21.05
CA ARG A 33 -3.72 -27.20 21.36
C ARG A 33 -4.18 -28.65 21.54
N PHE A 34 -3.94 -29.50 20.54
CA PHE A 34 -4.12 -30.94 20.69
C PHE A 34 -3.13 -31.48 21.75
N PRO A 35 -3.56 -32.41 22.63
CA PRO A 35 -2.70 -32.99 23.64
C PRO A 35 -1.61 -33.87 23.00
N ALA A 36 -0.37 -33.62 23.43
CA ALA A 36 0.82 -34.35 23.02
C ALA A 36 0.76 -35.80 23.48
N GLY A 37 0.83 -36.73 22.51
CA GLY A 37 1.10 -38.15 22.74
C GLY A 37 2.61 -38.41 22.85
N SER A 38 2.98 -38.90 24.04
CA SER A 38 4.06 -39.82 24.46
C SER A 38 5.43 -39.94 23.76
N PRO A 39 6.49 -40.23 24.55
CA PRO A 39 7.88 -40.23 24.11
C PRO A 39 8.31 -41.57 23.52
N HIS A 40 9.07 -41.55 22.42
CA HIS A 40 9.81 -42.72 21.95
C HIS A 40 11.31 -42.53 22.11
N ALA A 41 11.91 -43.60 22.60
CA ALA A 41 13.25 -43.73 23.15
C ALA A 41 14.35 -43.62 22.10
N GLY A 42 15.55 -43.34 22.61
CA GLY A 42 16.75 -42.98 21.85
C GLY A 42 17.23 -44.03 20.85
N VAL A 43 17.89 -43.50 19.81
CA VAL A 43 18.84 -44.23 18.99
C VAL A 43 20.19 -43.51 19.10
N PRO A 44 21.29 -44.20 19.44
CA PRO A 44 22.60 -43.59 19.59
C PRO A 44 23.21 -43.23 18.22
N GLN A 45 23.75 -42.01 18.10
CA GLN A 45 24.53 -41.56 16.95
C GLN A 45 25.87 -42.31 16.88
N ARG A 46 26.14 -42.92 15.73
CA ARG A 46 27.44 -43.50 15.36
C ARG A 46 28.28 -42.44 14.64
N PRO A 47 29.51 -42.12 15.08
CA PRO A 47 30.42 -41.24 14.34
C PRO A 47 31.24 -42.05 13.33
N GLY A 48 31.25 -41.65 12.06
CA GLY A 48 32.28 -42.11 11.12
C GLY A 48 32.04 -41.83 9.64
N ALA A 49 33.04 -41.15 9.06
CA ALA A 49 33.55 -41.19 7.68
C ALA A 49 33.12 -40.07 6.69
N PRO A 50 34.08 -39.39 6.04
CA PRO A 50 33.84 -38.46 4.94
C PRO A 50 33.67 -39.23 3.63
N GLU A 51 32.48 -39.15 3.02
CA GLU A 51 32.21 -39.72 1.70
C GLU A 51 32.51 -38.72 0.58
N ALA A 52 33.14 -39.26 -0.46
CA ALA A 52 33.63 -38.56 -1.62
C ALA A 52 32.49 -37.95 -2.46
N PHE A 53 32.75 -36.74 -2.96
CA PHE A 53 31.88 -35.99 -3.85
C PHE A 53 31.74 -36.71 -5.19
N THR A 54 30.54 -37.19 -5.49
CA THR A 54 30.15 -37.64 -6.84
C THR A 54 29.10 -36.66 -7.35
N PRO A 55 29.30 -36.01 -8.52
CA PRO A 55 28.30 -35.10 -9.07
C PRO A 55 27.06 -35.88 -9.54
N ASP A 56 25.90 -35.43 -9.08
CA ASP A 56 24.57 -35.96 -9.38
C ASP A 56 24.21 -35.71 -10.87
N PRO A 57 23.78 -36.72 -11.66
CA PRO A 57 23.30 -36.50 -13.01
C PRO A 57 21.96 -35.76 -13.02
N ALA A 58 21.86 -34.76 -13.91
CA ALA A 58 20.70 -33.88 -14.06
C ALA A 58 19.36 -34.63 -14.19
N PRO A 59 18.29 -34.17 -13.52
CA PRO A 59 16.98 -34.80 -13.62
C PRO A 59 16.33 -34.56 -15.01
N PRO A 60 15.60 -35.54 -15.57
CA PRO A 60 14.86 -35.38 -16.81
C PRO A 60 13.69 -34.40 -16.63
N GLY A 61 13.52 -33.51 -17.60
CA GLY A 61 12.47 -32.49 -17.61
C GLY A 61 11.05 -33.09 -17.62
N PRO A 62 10.08 -32.46 -16.94
CA PRO A 62 8.70 -32.93 -16.95
C PRO A 62 8.00 -32.59 -18.27
N SER A 63 7.39 -33.64 -18.84
CA SER A 63 6.51 -33.67 -20.00
C SER A 63 5.23 -32.82 -19.81
N PRO A 64 4.65 -32.20 -20.86
CA PRO A 64 3.42 -31.43 -20.75
C PRO A 64 2.19 -32.33 -20.84
N ALA A 65 1.58 -32.64 -19.70
CA ALA A 65 0.19 -33.05 -19.57
C ALA A 65 -0.48 -31.97 -18.69
N GLY A 66 -1.42 -31.16 -19.19
CA GLY A 66 -2.70 -31.62 -19.71
C GLY A 66 -3.62 -31.87 -18.52
N GLY A 67 -4.37 -30.86 -18.08
CA GLY A 67 -5.49 -31.06 -17.17
C GLY A 67 -5.72 -29.97 -16.12
N VAL A 68 -6.84 -29.26 -16.32
CA VAL A 68 -7.84 -28.89 -15.31
C VAL A 68 -7.42 -28.02 -14.11
N LEU A 69 -7.90 -26.78 -14.08
CA LEU A 69 -9.10 -26.37 -13.35
C LEU A 69 -9.24 -24.84 -13.45
N ALA A 70 -10.26 -24.38 -14.17
CA ALA A 70 -10.68 -23.00 -14.13
C ALA A 70 -11.26 -22.72 -12.73
N SER A 71 -10.44 -22.11 -11.86
CA SER A 71 -10.93 -21.48 -10.63
C SER A 71 -11.79 -20.29 -11.02
N GLN A 72 -13.11 -20.52 -11.06
CA GLN A 72 -14.10 -19.45 -11.05
C GLN A 72 -13.96 -18.71 -9.71
N ILE A 73 -13.25 -17.59 -9.75
CA ILE A 73 -13.31 -16.58 -8.70
C ILE A 73 -14.71 -16.00 -8.82
N ALA A 74 -15.59 -16.38 -7.89
CA ALA A 74 -16.86 -15.70 -7.71
C ALA A 74 -16.55 -14.24 -7.36
N VAL A 75 -16.71 -13.37 -8.34
CA VAL A 75 -16.82 -11.93 -8.15
C VAL A 75 -18.07 -11.72 -7.31
N THR A 76 -17.90 -11.50 -6.01
CA THR A 76 -18.95 -10.93 -5.18
C THR A 76 -19.12 -9.49 -5.66
N GLU A 77 -20.12 -9.26 -6.50
CA GLU A 77 -20.58 -7.90 -6.81
C GLU A 77 -20.84 -7.16 -5.49
N PRO A 78 -20.35 -5.92 -5.35
CA PRO A 78 -20.71 -5.09 -4.20
C PRO A 78 -22.22 -4.84 -4.24
N VAL A 79 -22.92 -5.35 -3.23
CA VAL A 79 -24.35 -5.09 -3.03
C VAL A 79 -24.53 -3.57 -2.97
N PRO A 80 -25.34 -2.96 -3.85
CA PRO A 80 -25.64 -1.55 -3.75
C PRO A 80 -26.42 -1.33 -2.44
N VAL A 81 -25.79 -0.65 -1.47
CA VAL A 81 -26.51 -0.07 -0.34
C VAL A 81 -27.52 0.90 -0.93
N SER A 82 -28.77 0.47 -0.96
CA SER A 82 -29.90 1.34 -1.25
C SER A 82 -29.98 2.34 -0.11
N ALA A 83 -29.65 3.60 -0.40
CA ALA A 83 -29.89 4.69 0.53
C ALA A 83 -31.37 4.70 0.93
N PRO A 84 -31.71 4.96 2.21
CA PRO A 84 -33.10 5.13 2.60
C PRO A 84 -33.69 6.33 1.87
N SER A 85 -34.57 6.05 0.90
CA SER A 85 -35.44 7.03 0.25
C SER A 85 -36.43 7.57 1.28
N GLY A 86 -35.98 8.57 2.04
CA GLY A 86 -36.84 9.41 2.86
C GLY A 86 -37.64 10.35 1.97
N THR A 87 -38.81 9.91 1.54
CA THR A 87 -39.81 10.73 0.84
C THR A 87 -40.46 11.69 1.82
N GLY A 88 -39.91 12.90 1.95
CA GLY A 88 -40.56 14.04 2.58
C GLY A 88 -40.90 15.10 1.52
N PRO A 89 -42.17 15.46 1.31
CA PRO A 89 -42.54 16.47 0.32
C PRO A 89 -42.78 17.81 1.01
N LEU A 90 -41.76 18.65 1.18
CA LEU A 90 -41.95 20.09 1.44
C LEU A 90 -40.82 20.89 0.78
N GLY A 91 -41.21 21.93 0.05
CA GLY A 91 -40.44 22.52 -1.02
C GLY A 91 -39.10 23.14 -0.62
N ALA A 92 -38.10 22.92 -1.49
CA ALA A 92 -36.87 23.68 -1.54
C ALA A 92 -36.68 24.13 -2.99
N GLY A 93 -36.70 25.45 -3.21
CA GLY A 93 -36.28 26.03 -4.48
C GLY A 93 -34.84 25.64 -4.82
N PRO A 94 -34.36 25.91 -6.05
CA PRO A 94 -32.99 25.62 -6.46
C PRO A 94 -32.04 26.48 -5.62
N LEU A 95 -31.62 25.95 -4.46
CA LEU A 95 -30.51 26.48 -3.70
C LEU A 95 -29.30 26.34 -4.62
N GLY A 96 -28.87 27.47 -5.18
CA GLY A 96 -27.70 27.55 -6.04
C GLY A 96 -26.56 26.77 -5.40
N ALA A 97 -25.91 25.92 -6.18
CA ALA A 97 -24.70 25.24 -5.80
C ALA A 97 -23.67 26.29 -5.39
N GLY A 98 -23.64 26.62 -4.09
CA GLY A 98 -22.59 27.44 -3.52
C GLY A 98 -21.26 26.75 -3.81
N PRO A 99 -20.18 27.53 -4.00
CA PRO A 99 -18.87 26.95 -4.25
C PRO A 99 -18.58 25.92 -3.16
N ALA A 100 -18.27 24.69 -3.57
CA ALA A 100 -17.89 23.63 -2.64
C ALA A 100 -16.75 24.14 -1.75
N PRO A 101 -16.78 23.86 -0.43
CA PRO A 101 -15.74 24.32 0.48
C PRO A 101 -14.39 23.81 -0.04
N VAL A 102 -13.52 24.74 -0.43
CA VAL A 102 -12.16 24.42 -0.88
C VAL A 102 -11.44 23.85 0.34
N PRO A 103 -10.91 22.61 0.27
CA PRO A 103 -10.23 22.01 1.41
C PRO A 103 -9.04 22.88 1.81
N ASP A 104 -8.86 23.08 3.12
CA ASP A 104 -7.71 23.80 3.64
C ASP A 104 -6.42 23.08 3.21
N GLY A 105 -5.51 23.81 2.55
CA GLY A 105 -4.24 23.27 2.10
C GLY A 105 -3.43 22.63 3.23
N LYS A 106 -3.56 23.11 4.48
CA LYS A 106 -2.89 22.50 5.63
C LYS A 106 -3.39 21.09 5.91
N MET A 107 -4.69 20.85 5.78
CA MET A 107 -5.28 19.52 5.94
C MET A 107 -4.77 18.57 4.85
N VAL A 108 -4.71 19.04 3.60
CA VAL A 108 -4.15 18.26 2.48
C VAL A 108 -2.71 17.86 2.76
N HIS A 109 -1.86 18.80 3.19
CA HIS A 109 -0.46 18.49 3.52
C HIS A 109 -0.34 17.53 4.71
N ALA A 110 -1.20 17.66 5.73
CA ALA A 110 -1.22 16.74 6.86
C ALA A 110 -1.61 15.31 6.43
N LEU A 111 -2.61 15.16 5.57
CA LEU A 111 -3.03 13.85 5.03
C LEU A 111 -1.94 13.23 4.15
N ILE A 112 -1.30 14.02 3.29
CA ILE A 112 -0.16 13.56 2.49
C ILE A 112 1.00 13.11 3.41
N GLY A 113 1.28 13.85 4.49
CA GLY A 113 2.27 13.45 5.48
C GLY A 113 1.90 12.14 6.18
N ALA A 114 0.64 12.00 6.60
CA ALA A 114 0.12 10.77 7.19
C ALA A 114 0.26 9.57 6.23
N TYR A 115 -0.07 9.77 4.95
CA TYR A 115 0.10 8.75 3.89
C TYR A 115 1.54 8.26 3.82
N ASP A 116 2.52 9.16 3.81
CA ASP A 116 3.93 8.79 3.69
C ASP A 116 4.47 8.08 4.95
N THR A 117 3.95 8.42 6.12
CA THR A 117 4.38 7.79 7.40
C THR A 117 3.70 6.45 7.66
N SER A 118 2.58 6.18 6.98
CA SER A 118 1.83 4.95 7.18
C SER A 118 2.49 3.77 6.46
N THR A 119 2.81 2.73 7.23
CA THR A 119 3.25 1.43 6.69
C THR A 119 2.09 0.57 6.22
N GLU A 120 0.88 0.84 6.71
CA GLU A 120 -0.30 0.04 6.43
C GLU A 120 -0.97 0.44 5.11
N ALA A 121 -1.08 -0.53 4.20
CA ALA A 121 -1.62 -0.30 2.85
C ALA A 121 -3.08 0.15 2.87
N SER A 122 -3.90 -0.39 3.78
CA SER A 122 -5.32 -0.02 3.94
C SER A 122 -5.49 1.46 4.31
N VAL A 123 -4.68 1.96 5.23
CA VAL A 123 -4.69 3.37 5.66
C VAL A 123 -4.25 4.27 4.49
N ARG A 124 -3.21 3.88 3.77
CA ARG A 124 -2.76 4.62 2.57
C ARG A 124 -3.84 4.67 1.49
N GLY A 125 -4.48 3.54 1.19
CA GLY A 125 -5.59 3.45 0.24
C GLY A 125 -6.73 4.39 0.63
N TYR A 126 -7.16 4.34 1.89
CA TYR A 126 -8.20 5.23 2.40
C TYR A 126 -7.83 6.72 2.25
N ILE A 127 -6.61 7.12 2.62
CA ILE A 127 -6.17 8.51 2.46
C ILE A 127 -6.14 8.92 0.98
N ALA A 128 -5.66 8.05 0.09
CA ALA A 128 -5.65 8.32 -1.35
C ALA A 128 -7.07 8.48 -1.91
N ASP A 129 -8.04 7.70 -1.45
CA ASP A 129 -9.44 7.83 -1.84
C ASP A 129 -10.05 9.15 -1.34
N GLN A 130 -9.78 9.54 -0.09
CA GLN A 130 -10.23 10.83 0.46
C GLN A 130 -9.65 12.02 -0.33
N LEU A 131 -8.36 11.98 -0.65
CA LEU A 131 -7.72 12.98 -1.49
C LEU A 131 -8.30 12.98 -2.92
N GLY A 132 -8.59 11.79 -3.46
CA GLY A 132 -9.23 11.61 -4.75
C GLY A 132 -10.62 12.26 -4.83
N GLY A 133 -11.39 12.21 -3.73
CA GLY A 133 -12.69 12.85 -3.60
C GLY A 133 -12.65 14.38 -3.74
N VAL A 134 -11.51 15.01 -3.44
CA VAL A 134 -11.29 16.45 -3.62
C VAL A 134 -10.48 16.79 -4.88
N GLY A 135 -10.31 15.82 -5.79
CA GLY A 135 -9.60 16.01 -7.05
C GLY A 135 -8.07 15.98 -6.93
N ILE A 136 -7.53 15.51 -5.81
CA ILE A 136 -6.10 15.34 -5.59
C ILE A 136 -5.72 13.89 -5.89
N ARG A 137 -4.77 13.68 -6.80
CA ARG A 137 -4.34 12.36 -7.25
C ARG A 137 -2.85 12.16 -7.02
N ALA A 138 -2.48 10.95 -6.64
CA ALA A 138 -1.08 10.54 -6.59
C ALA A 138 -0.52 10.47 -8.02
N VAL A 139 0.71 10.91 -8.19
CA VAL A 139 1.45 10.86 -9.45
C VAL A 139 2.72 10.05 -9.20
N GLU A 140 2.80 8.90 -9.85
CA GLU A 140 3.95 8.01 -9.78
C GLU A 140 4.49 7.82 -11.19
N PRO A 141 5.64 8.46 -11.51
CA PRO A 141 6.30 8.25 -12.79
C PRO A 141 6.67 6.77 -12.97
N GLU A 142 6.45 6.29 -14.20
CA GLU A 142 6.77 4.91 -14.54
C GLU A 142 8.29 4.72 -14.65
N PRO A 143 8.87 3.67 -14.02
CA PRO A 143 10.25 3.27 -14.26
C PRO A 143 10.56 3.10 -15.76
N GLY A 144 11.73 3.55 -16.19
CA GLY A 144 12.13 3.53 -17.60
C GLY A 144 11.77 4.79 -18.38
N THR A 145 10.93 5.68 -17.83
CA THR A 145 10.61 6.95 -18.48
C THR A 145 11.72 8.02 -18.29
N PRO A 146 11.86 9.00 -19.20
CA PRO A 146 12.80 10.10 -19.03
C PRO A 146 12.47 10.99 -17.82
N PHE A 147 13.51 11.39 -17.09
CA PHE A 147 13.40 12.35 -16.00
C PHE A 147 13.05 13.74 -16.52
N VAL A 148 12.07 14.40 -15.88
CA VAL A 148 11.62 15.75 -16.23
C VAL A 148 11.77 16.69 -15.03
N PRO A 149 12.84 17.52 -14.98
CA PRO A 149 13.19 18.30 -13.79
C PRO A 149 12.11 19.31 -13.36
N ASP A 150 11.30 19.80 -14.28
CA ASP A 150 10.22 20.76 -13.98
C ASP A 150 9.03 20.14 -13.24
N SER A 151 8.93 18.81 -13.25
CA SER A 151 7.77 18.10 -12.70
C SER A 151 8.14 16.99 -11.72
N GLN A 152 9.43 16.74 -11.51
CA GLN A 152 9.96 15.62 -10.75
C GLN A 152 11.21 16.08 -9.98
N ARG A 153 11.41 15.53 -8.78
CA ARG A 153 12.57 15.82 -7.95
C ARG A 153 13.50 14.61 -7.93
N CYS A 154 14.71 14.75 -8.46
CA CYS A 154 15.75 13.74 -8.35
C CYS A 154 16.30 13.74 -6.91
N VAL A 155 16.14 12.63 -6.19
CA VAL A 155 16.66 12.48 -4.81
C VAL A 155 17.90 11.60 -4.72
N ALA A 156 18.11 10.75 -5.72
CA ALA A 156 19.28 9.89 -5.81
C ALA A 156 19.61 9.58 -7.27
N THR A 157 20.87 9.25 -7.52
CA THR A 157 21.37 8.78 -8.82
C THR A 157 22.01 7.41 -8.64
N GLU A 158 21.73 6.49 -9.55
CA GLU A 158 22.29 5.13 -9.52
C GLU A 158 22.84 4.76 -10.90
N HIS A 159 23.94 4.00 -10.93
CA HIS A 159 24.56 3.59 -12.19
C HIS A 159 23.92 2.27 -12.65
N LEU A 160 23.33 2.29 -13.84
CA LEU A 160 22.70 1.11 -14.44
C LEU A 160 23.24 0.93 -15.86
N ALA A 161 23.97 -0.15 -16.08
CA ALA A 161 24.76 -0.37 -17.30
C ALA A 161 23.91 -0.37 -18.58
N ASP A 162 22.68 -0.89 -18.49
CA ASP A 162 21.81 -1.10 -19.66
C ASP A 162 20.71 -0.03 -19.81
N ALA A 163 20.79 1.08 -19.06
CA ALA A 163 19.79 2.14 -19.11
C ALA A 163 20.41 3.49 -19.49
N PRO A 164 19.69 4.33 -20.27
CA PRO A 164 20.18 5.65 -20.63
C PRO A 164 20.24 6.57 -19.40
N ALA A 165 21.24 7.45 -19.38
CA ALA A 165 21.37 8.49 -18.37
C ALA A 165 20.12 9.39 -18.32
N GLY A 166 19.70 9.76 -17.12
CA GLY A 166 18.50 10.56 -16.92
C GLY A 166 17.19 9.80 -17.06
N THR A 167 17.21 8.46 -17.10
CA THR A 167 16.00 7.63 -17.00
C THR A 167 15.63 7.39 -15.55
N ILE A 168 14.33 7.34 -15.25
CA ILE A 168 13.81 7.02 -13.92
C ILE A 168 13.99 5.52 -13.65
N ILE A 169 14.62 5.17 -12.53
CA ILE A 169 14.80 3.80 -12.07
C ILE A 169 13.61 3.38 -11.23
N ARG A 170 13.21 4.23 -10.28
CA ARG A 170 12.06 4.00 -9.39
C ARG A 170 11.60 5.30 -8.75
N THR A 171 10.36 5.29 -8.28
CA THR A 171 9.78 6.37 -7.47
C THR A 171 9.98 6.05 -6.00
N GLU A 172 10.71 6.89 -5.29
CA GLU A 172 10.95 6.75 -3.84
C GLU A 172 9.76 7.28 -3.04
N ARG A 173 9.14 8.35 -3.55
CA ARG A 173 7.93 8.93 -2.96
C ARG A 173 6.99 9.44 -4.06
N PRO A 174 5.70 9.08 -4.02
CA PRO A 174 4.75 9.57 -5.01
C PRO A 174 4.57 11.09 -4.91
N GLY A 175 4.40 11.72 -6.06
CA GLY A 175 3.96 13.10 -6.18
C GLY A 175 2.46 13.20 -5.94
N TRP A 176 1.97 14.44 -5.83
CA TRP A 176 0.54 14.73 -5.69
C TRP A 176 0.18 15.89 -6.61
N ARG A 177 -0.87 15.71 -7.42
CA ARG A 177 -1.41 16.75 -8.29
C ARG A 177 -2.85 17.03 -7.91
N GLY A 178 -3.15 18.30 -7.66
CA GLY A 178 -4.49 18.80 -7.41
C GLY A 178 -5.08 19.48 -8.64
N PRO A 179 -6.31 19.99 -8.54
CA PRO A 179 -6.99 20.68 -9.65
C PRO A 179 -6.28 21.96 -10.08
N ASN A 180 -5.55 22.61 -9.16
CA ASN A 180 -4.86 23.88 -9.41
C ASN A 180 -3.36 23.71 -9.76
N GLY A 181 -2.89 22.47 -9.97
CA GLY A 181 -1.50 22.17 -10.29
C GLY A 181 -0.81 21.18 -9.34
N PRO A 182 0.53 21.09 -9.40
CA PRO A 182 1.28 20.18 -8.54
C PRO A 182 1.20 20.63 -7.07
N VAL A 183 0.73 19.74 -6.20
CA VAL A 183 0.75 19.90 -4.74
C VAL A 183 2.12 19.48 -4.20
N ARG A 184 2.68 18.42 -4.76
CA ARG A 184 4.02 17.91 -4.45
C ARG A 184 4.61 17.20 -5.66
N MET A 185 5.89 17.43 -5.95
CA MET A 185 6.61 16.68 -6.98
C MET A 185 6.96 15.26 -6.49
N PRO A 186 6.94 14.23 -7.35
CA PRO A 186 7.45 12.91 -7.02
C PRO A 186 8.95 12.96 -6.78
N ASP A 187 9.41 12.23 -5.76
CA ASP A 187 10.83 12.00 -5.52
C ASP A 187 11.25 10.72 -6.27
N VAL A 188 12.23 10.83 -7.16
CA VAL A 188 12.66 9.74 -8.04
C VAL A 188 14.17 9.50 -7.95
N THR A 189 14.55 8.25 -8.18
CA THR A 189 15.94 7.83 -8.38
C THR A 189 16.18 7.70 -9.88
N VAL A 190 17.23 8.34 -10.40
CA VAL A 190 17.50 8.39 -11.85
C VAL A 190 18.85 7.74 -12.20
N VAL A 191 19.00 7.30 -13.45
CA VAL A 191 20.25 6.76 -13.95
C VAL A 191 21.30 7.87 -14.03
N ALA A 192 22.44 7.67 -13.38
CA ALA A 192 23.57 8.60 -13.40
C ALA A 192 24.11 8.78 -14.83
N ALA A 193 24.57 10.00 -15.14
CA ALA A 193 25.31 10.23 -16.38
C ALA A 193 26.65 9.46 -16.36
N PRO A 194 27.10 8.92 -17.50
CA PRO A 194 28.45 8.35 -17.57
C PRO A 194 29.47 9.44 -17.27
N ASP A 195 30.44 9.11 -16.42
CA ASP A 195 31.56 10.01 -16.11
C ASP A 195 32.27 10.38 -17.42
N ARG A 196 32.32 11.68 -17.73
CA ARG A 196 33.11 12.18 -18.85
C ARG A 196 34.57 12.27 -18.39
N SER A 197 35.27 11.14 -18.37
CA SER A 197 36.71 11.07 -18.14
C SER A 197 37.50 11.28 -19.43
#